data_AF-A0A2V6RSL3-F1
#
_entry.id   AF-A0A2V6RSL3-F1
#
_cell.length_a   1.000
_cell.length_b   1.000
_cell.length_c   1.000
_cell.angle_alpha   90.00
_cell.angle_beta   90.00
_cell.angle_gamma   90.00
#
_symmetry.space_group_name_H-M   'P 1'
#
loop_
_entity.id
_entity.type
_entity.pdbx_description
1 polymer ?
#
loop_
_entity_poly.entity_id
_entity_poly.type
_entity_poly.pdbx_seq_one_letter_code
_entity_poly.pdbx_strand_id
1 'polypeptide(L)'
;MIRGVGVRALALVALLLALAACAATAREQRTLHGPTALEVWTASVILRTGREPTFDERHQWNSQLERQISKYLSGHPEVANSPEVSNFTFLRQVAVGMSKEQVLLLLGPPAGTATDPAALETLGRAYWPAIKAGNATEAWVYPLGWRLFFDGVRVVDITQYLETR
;
A
#
# COMPACT_ATOMS: atom_id res chain seq x y z
N MET A 1 -21.36 54.33 -20.25
CA MET A 1 -21.86 52.94 -20.22
C MET A 1 -20.75 51.97 -20.62
N ILE A 2 -19.91 51.47 -19.69
CA ILE A 2 -19.20 50.17 -19.78
C ILE A 2 -18.85 49.75 -18.33
N ARG A 3 -19.86 49.42 -17.51
CA ARG A 3 -19.69 49.08 -16.08
C ARG A 3 -20.06 47.62 -15.76
N GLY A 4 -20.12 46.75 -16.78
CA GLY A 4 -20.65 45.39 -16.67
C GLY A 4 -19.71 44.25 -17.14
N VAL A 5 -18.54 44.57 -17.72
CA VAL A 5 -17.62 43.56 -18.27
C VAL A 5 -16.72 42.96 -17.18
N GLY A 6 -16.26 43.77 -16.22
CA GLY A 6 -15.31 43.34 -15.18
C GLY A 6 -15.87 42.28 -14.22
N VAL A 7 -17.11 42.45 -13.76
CA VAL A 7 -17.73 41.54 -12.76
C VAL A 7 -18.01 40.17 -13.37
N ARG A 8 -18.48 40.12 -14.63
CA ARG A 8 -18.76 38.86 -15.33
C ARG A 8 -17.48 38.10 -15.68
N ALA A 9 -16.41 38.81 -16.08
CA ALA A 9 -15.11 38.21 -16.32
C ALA A 9 -14.47 37.68 -15.02
N LEU A 10 -14.55 38.43 -13.92
CA LEU A 10 -14.09 38.00 -12.59
C LEU A 10 -14.86 36.78 -12.08
N ALA A 11 -16.18 36.75 -12.26
CA ALA A 11 -17.01 35.60 -11.88
C ALA A 11 -16.68 34.35 -12.71
N LEU A 12 -16.42 34.51 -14.01
CA LEU A 12 -15.99 33.41 -14.89
C LEU A 12 -14.60 32.88 -14.51
N VAL A 13 -13.65 33.76 -14.20
CA VAL A 13 -12.31 33.38 -13.74
C VAL A 13 -12.38 32.67 -12.37
N ALA A 14 -13.17 33.18 -11.44
CA ALA A 14 -13.38 32.54 -10.13
C ALA A 14 -14.05 31.16 -10.27
N LEU A 15 -15.01 31.02 -11.19
CA LEU A 15 -15.66 29.74 -11.48
C LEU A 15 -14.69 28.73 -12.13
N LEU A 16 -13.85 29.18 -13.06
CA LEU A 16 -12.82 28.35 -13.69
C LEU A 16 -11.74 27.91 -12.68
N LEU A 17 -11.33 28.78 -11.76
CA LEU A 17 -10.41 28.45 -10.66
C LEU A 17 -11.04 27.48 -9.66
N ALA A 18 -12.33 27.63 -9.36
CA ALA A 18 -13.06 26.69 -8.50
C ALA A 18 -13.23 25.31 -9.14
N LEU A 19 -13.41 25.24 -10.47
CA LEU A 19 -13.49 23.98 -11.22
C LEU A 19 -12.13 23.28 -11.36
N ALA A 20 -11.03 24.03 -11.45
CA ALA A 20 -9.67 23.47 -11.49
C ALA A 20 -9.25 22.83 -10.15
N ALA A 21 -9.83 23.25 -9.02
CA ALA A 21 -9.55 22.68 -7.70
C ALA A 21 -10.17 21.27 -7.49
N CYS A 22 -10.97 20.77 -8.43
CA CYS A 22 -11.45 19.39 -8.47
C CYS A 22 -10.56 18.44 -9.29
N ALA A 23 -9.39 18.88 -9.76
CA ALA A 23 -8.40 17.98 -10.31
C ALA A 23 -7.88 17.06 -9.18
N ALA A 24 -8.29 15.79 -9.23
CA ALA A 24 -8.00 14.80 -8.22
C ALA A 24 -6.49 14.67 -7.99
N THR A 25 -6.02 15.22 -6.86
CA THR A 25 -4.62 15.12 -6.45
C THR A 25 -4.25 13.66 -6.24
N ALA A 26 -3.08 13.25 -6.74
CA ALA A 26 -2.52 11.93 -6.47
C ALA A 26 -2.53 11.70 -4.96
N ARG A 27 -3.13 10.59 -4.52
CA ARG A 27 -3.21 10.26 -3.10
C ARG A 27 -1.92 9.57 -2.70
N GLU A 28 -1.03 10.34 -2.11
CA GLU A 28 0.22 9.88 -1.52
C GLU A 28 0.07 9.83 0.01
N GLN A 29 0.42 8.70 0.63
CA GLN A 29 0.39 8.54 2.08
C GLN A 29 1.55 7.69 2.60
N ARG A 30 1.96 7.98 3.84
CA ARG A 30 2.87 7.18 4.66
C ARG A 30 2.11 6.70 5.89
N THR A 31 2.26 5.43 6.25
CA THR A 31 1.43 4.78 7.27
C THR A 31 2.23 3.72 8.01
N LEU A 32 1.79 3.37 9.23
CA LEU A 32 2.34 2.24 9.98
C LEU A 32 1.68 0.91 9.61
N HIS A 33 0.49 0.97 9.01
CA HIS A 33 -0.29 -0.18 8.56
C HIS A 33 -0.48 -0.12 7.05
N GLY A 34 -0.06 -1.18 6.38
CA GLY A 34 -0.10 -1.33 4.93
C GLY A 34 -1.35 -2.06 4.44
N PRO A 35 -1.26 -2.74 3.29
CA PRO A 35 -2.41 -3.43 2.73
C PRO A 35 -2.82 -4.64 3.56
N THR A 36 -4.10 -4.96 3.47
CA THR A 36 -4.61 -6.26 3.89
C THR A 36 -4.29 -7.34 2.84
N ALA A 37 -4.17 -8.58 3.30
CA ALA A 37 -4.03 -9.75 2.44
C ALA A 37 -5.18 -9.85 1.41
N LEU A 38 -6.41 -9.51 1.83
CA LEU A 38 -7.60 -9.56 0.99
C LEU A 38 -7.55 -8.52 -0.14
N GLU A 39 -7.12 -7.29 0.15
CA GLU A 39 -6.98 -6.24 -0.86
C GLU A 39 -5.97 -6.64 -1.95
N VAL A 40 -4.79 -7.11 -1.54
CA VAL A 40 -3.73 -7.50 -2.49
C VAL A 40 -4.12 -8.72 -3.29
N TRP A 41 -4.74 -9.72 -2.65
CA TRP A 41 -5.23 -10.90 -3.36
C TRP A 41 -6.33 -10.54 -4.37
N THR A 42 -7.31 -9.73 -3.96
CA THR A 42 -8.40 -9.27 -4.84
C THR A 42 -7.84 -8.50 -6.03
N ALA A 43 -6.97 -7.52 -5.78
CA ALA A 43 -6.30 -6.76 -6.84
C ALA A 43 -5.51 -7.66 -7.79
N SER A 44 -4.80 -8.66 -7.25
CA SER A 44 -4.05 -9.63 -8.05
C SER A 44 -4.95 -10.49 -8.94
N VAL A 45 -6.14 -10.90 -8.46
CA VAL A 45 -7.11 -11.63 -9.26
C VAL A 45 -7.65 -10.77 -10.40
N ILE A 46 -8.01 -9.52 -10.12
CA ILE A 46 -8.50 -8.57 -11.14
C ILE A 46 -7.42 -8.32 -12.19
N LEU A 47 -6.18 -8.03 -11.77
CA LEU A 47 -5.07 -7.78 -12.70
C LEU A 47 -4.77 -8.98 -13.60
N ARG A 48 -4.90 -10.21 -13.10
CA ARG A 48 -4.63 -11.43 -13.86
C ARG A 48 -5.79 -11.86 -14.77
N THR A 49 -7.03 -11.67 -14.33
CA THR A 49 -8.21 -12.27 -14.98
C THR A 49 -9.15 -11.26 -15.62
N GLY A 50 -9.02 -9.98 -15.30
CA GLY A 50 -9.93 -8.92 -15.72
C GLY A 50 -11.30 -8.94 -15.02
N ARG A 51 -11.50 -9.80 -14.02
CA ARG A 51 -12.76 -9.88 -13.25
C ARG A 51 -12.52 -9.90 -11.75
N GLU A 52 -13.58 -9.57 -11.02
CA GLU A 52 -13.63 -9.78 -9.57
C GLU A 52 -13.55 -11.27 -9.22
N PRO A 53 -12.95 -11.62 -8.06
CA PRO A 53 -13.00 -12.98 -7.54
C PRO A 53 -14.44 -13.37 -7.21
N THR A 54 -14.78 -14.61 -7.51
CA THR A 54 -16.04 -15.22 -7.10
C THR A 54 -16.08 -15.46 -5.59
N PHE A 55 -17.28 -15.69 -5.06
CA PHE A 55 -17.45 -16.07 -3.65
C PHE A 55 -16.66 -17.35 -3.30
N ASP A 56 -16.72 -18.37 -4.16
CA ASP A 56 -16.03 -19.64 -3.93
C ASP A 56 -14.52 -19.49 -3.94
N GLU A 57 -13.96 -18.71 -4.87
CA GLU A 57 -12.51 -18.41 -4.90
C GLU A 57 -12.08 -17.68 -3.61
N ARG A 58 -12.89 -16.72 -3.16
CA ARG A 58 -12.62 -15.97 -1.92
C ARG A 58 -12.66 -16.90 -0.71
N HIS A 59 -13.65 -17.79 -0.64
CA HIS A 59 -13.76 -18.76 0.45
C HIS A 59 -12.56 -19.70 0.48
N GLN A 60 -12.18 -20.27 -0.68
CA GLN A 60 -11.02 -21.17 -0.78
C GLN A 60 -9.71 -20.47 -0.40
N TRP A 61 -9.49 -19.26 -0.89
CA TRP A 61 -8.32 -18.45 -0.53
C TRP A 61 -8.27 -18.16 0.97
N ASN A 62 -9.40 -17.75 1.56
CA ASN A 62 -9.48 -17.46 2.99
C ASN A 62 -9.08 -18.67 3.84
N SER A 63 -9.62 -19.85 3.52
CA SER A 63 -9.27 -21.09 4.21
C SER A 63 -7.81 -21.51 4.00
N GLN A 64 -7.23 -21.25 2.83
CA GLN A 64 -5.80 -21.52 2.57
C GLN A 64 -4.90 -20.61 3.41
N LEU A 65 -5.20 -19.31 3.44
CA LEU A 65 -4.44 -18.33 4.21
C LEU A 65 -4.49 -18.64 5.71
N GLU A 66 -5.67 -18.98 6.25
CA GLU A 66 -5.83 -19.38 7.65
C GLU A 66 -4.93 -20.57 8.00
N ARG A 67 -4.92 -21.61 7.16
CA ARG A 67 -4.05 -22.77 7.37
C ARG A 67 -2.56 -22.40 7.33
N GLN A 68 -2.15 -21.52 6.42
CA GLN A 68 -0.76 -21.05 6.32
C GLN A 68 -0.36 -20.26 7.57
N ILE A 69 -1.22 -19.35 8.04
CA ILE A 69 -1.00 -18.59 9.29
C ILE A 69 -0.87 -19.54 10.48
N SER A 70 -1.79 -20.48 10.65
CA SER A 70 -1.73 -21.45 11.76
C SER A 70 -0.46 -22.29 11.72
N LYS A 71 -0.05 -22.75 10.54
CA LYS A 71 1.20 -23.49 10.36
C LYS A 71 2.42 -22.65 10.72
N TYR A 72 2.46 -21.40 10.26
CA TYR A 72 3.55 -20.47 10.56
C TYR A 72 3.68 -20.19 12.05
N LEU A 73 2.57 -19.89 12.73
CA LEU A 73 2.57 -19.61 14.18
C LEU A 73 2.97 -20.83 15.02
N SER A 74 2.63 -22.03 14.57
CA SER A 74 3.07 -23.27 15.24
C SER A 74 4.58 -23.46 15.16
N GLY A 75 5.23 -22.95 14.12
CA GLY A 75 6.68 -22.98 13.94
C GLY A 75 7.43 -21.79 14.53
N HIS A 76 6.72 -20.73 14.96
CA HIS A 76 7.29 -19.47 15.47
C HIS A 76 6.63 -19.06 16.80
N PRO A 77 6.87 -19.79 17.90
CA PRO A 77 6.24 -19.52 19.19
C PRO A 77 6.53 -18.11 19.73
N GLU A 78 7.69 -17.54 19.39
CA GLU A 78 8.08 -16.17 19.74
C GLU A 78 7.18 -15.11 19.07
N VAL A 79 6.68 -15.39 17.87
CA VAL A 79 5.73 -14.52 17.16
C VAL A 79 4.32 -14.74 17.67
N ALA A 80 3.94 -15.99 17.97
CA ALA A 80 2.62 -16.32 18.48
C ALA A 80 2.29 -15.62 19.81
N ASN A 81 3.31 -15.35 20.63
CA ASN A 81 3.18 -14.70 21.93
C ASN A 81 3.42 -13.18 21.89
N SER A 82 3.67 -12.58 20.71
CA SER A 82 3.97 -11.15 20.61
C SER A 82 2.69 -10.29 20.53
N PRO A 83 2.72 -9.03 21.00
CA PRO A 83 1.59 -8.11 20.83
C PRO A 83 1.20 -7.85 19.36
N GLU A 84 2.18 -8.00 18.46
CA GLU A 84 2.04 -7.76 17.01
C GLU A 84 1.25 -8.87 16.30
N VAL A 85 1.06 -10.03 16.96
CA VAL A 85 0.35 -11.19 16.42
C VAL A 85 -1.08 -10.82 16.02
N SER A 86 -1.73 -9.89 16.72
CA SER A 86 -3.11 -9.49 16.45
C SER A 86 -3.30 -8.89 15.05
N ASN A 87 -2.32 -8.11 14.57
CA ASN A 87 -2.35 -7.56 13.21
C ASN A 87 -2.19 -8.67 12.15
N PHE A 88 -1.40 -9.69 12.48
CA PHE A 88 -1.10 -10.82 11.60
C PHE A 88 -2.26 -11.84 11.52
N THR A 89 -2.91 -12.15 12.63
CA THR A 89 -3.98 -13.17 12.71
C THR A 89 -5.37 -12.61 12.42
N PHE A 90 -5.73 -11.48 13.03
CA PHE A 90 -7.08 -10.92 12.94
C PHE A 90 -7.22 -9.96 11.78
N LEU A 91 -6.33 -8.95 11.70
CA LEU A 91 -6.42 -7.95 10.63
C LEU A 91 -5.88 -8.47 9.30
N ARG A 92 -4.96 -9.45 9.35
CA ARG A 92 -4.24 -9.99 8.18
C ARG A 92 -3.66 -8.86 7.34
N GLN A 93 -3.09 -7.89 8.05
CA GLN A 93 -2.64 -6.61 7.51
C GLN A 93 -1.16 -6.46 7.81
N VAL A 94 -0.40 -6.03 6.80
CA VAL A 94 1.02 -5.77 6.99
C VAL A 94 1.21 -4.53 7.87
N ALA A 95 2.19 -4.57 8.76
CA ALA A 95 2.57 -3.44 9.59
C ALA A 95 4.10 -3.28 9.63
N VAL A 96 4.56 -2.08 9.97
CA VAL A 96 5.97 -1.83 10.32
C VAL A 96 6.39 -2.78 11.45
N GLY A 97 7.61 -3.33 11.36
CA GLY A 97 8.15 -4.34 12.27
C GLY A 97 7.93 -5.80 11.84
N MET A 98 7.00 -6.07 10.92
CA MET A 98 6.81 -7.43 10.40
C MET A 98 8.05 -7.93 9.65
N SER A 99 8.27 -9.26 9.68
CA SER A 99 9.31 -9.90 8.90
C SER A 99 8.90 -10.04 7.43
N LYS A 100 9.89 -10.12 6.54
CA LYS A 100 9.67 -10.46 5.13
C LYS A 100 8.85 -11.74 4.93
N GLU A 101 9.07 -12.74 5.77
CA GLU A 101 8.32 -13.99 5.71
C GLU A 101 6.84 -13.78 6.04
N GLN A 102 6.52 -12.98 7.07
CA GLN A 102 5.14 -12.60 7.38
C GLN A 102 4.49 -11.84 6.23
N VAL A 103 5.22 -10.90 5.62
CA VAL A 103 4.73 -10.14 4.45
C VAL A 103 4.43 -11.08 3.28
N LEU A 104 5.35 -11.99 2.94
CA LEU A 104 5.15 -12.96 1.86
C LEU A 104 4.00 -13.92 2.14
N LEU A 105 3.80 -14.32 3.40
CA LEU A 105 2.69 -15.17 3.79
C LEU A 105 1.34 -14.45 3.60
N LEU A 106 1.26 -13.17 3.99
CA LEU A 106 0.02 -12.39 3.86
C LEU A 106 -0.27 -11.95 2.43
N LEU A 107 0.74 -11.39 1.74
CA LEU A 107 0.54 -10.69 0.47
C LEU A 107 0.97 -11.50 -0.75
N GLY A 108 1.71 -12.60 -0.55
CA GLY A 108 2.40 -13.29 -1.62
C GLY A 108 3.60 -12.52 -2.17
N PRO A 109 4.16 -12.99 -3.30
CA PRO A 109 5.28 -12.33 -3.97
C PRO A 109 4.95 -10.89 -4.39
N PRO A 110 5.90 -9.96 -4.26
CA PRO A 110 5.70 -8.58 -4.73
C PRO A 110 5.67 -8.51 -6.26
N ALA A 111 5.03 -7.48 -6.79
CA ALA A 111 5.00 -7.17 -8.22
C ALA A 111 6.36 -6.66 -8.73
N GLY A 112 7.19 -6.11 -7.84
CA GLY A 112 8.55 -5.69 -8.13
C GLY A 112 9.36 -5.48 -6.85
N THR A 113 10.68 -5.56 -6.99
CA THR A 113 11.64 -5.35 -5.90
C THR A 113 12.72 -4.38 -6.33
N ALA A 114 13.18 -3.52 -5.43
CA ALA A 114 14.26 -2.58 -5.68
C ALA A 114 15.27 -2.61 -4.53
N THR A 115 16.56 -2.60 -4.85
CA THR A 115 17.67 -2.55 -3.88
C THR A 115 18.68 -1.46 -4.19
N ASP A 116 18.63 -0.86 -5.39
CA ASP A 116 19.51 0.23 -5.74
C ASP A 116 19.02 1.55 -5.09
N PRO A 117 19.93 2.38 -4.54
CA PRO A 117 19.52 3.59 -3.83
C PRO A 117 18.69 4.58 -4.66
N ALA A 118 18.93 4.66 -5.97
CA ALA A 118 18.20 5.58 -6.85
C ALA A 118 16.74 5.15 -7.07
N ALA A 119 16.48 3.86 -7.22
CA ALA A 119 15.13 3.31 -7.29
C ALA A 119 14.42 3.43 -5.94
N LEU A 120 15.11 3.21 -4.83
CA LEU A 120 14.53 3.41 -3.49
C LEU A 120 14.09 4.86 -3.28
N GLU A 121 14.92 5.83 -3.68
CA GLU A 121 14.59 7.25 -3.65
C GLU A 121 13.37 7.57 -4.54
N THR A 122 13.35 7.03 -5.75
CA THR A 122 12.23 7.17 -6.69
C THR A 122 10.92 6.61 -6.14
N LEU A 123 10.99 5.46 -5.45
CA LEU A 123 9.84 4.82 -4.81
C LEU A 123 9.39 5.55 -3.54
N GLY A 124 10.35 6.08 -2.76
CA GLY A 124 10.11 6.80 -1.51
C GLY A 124 9.53 8.19 -1.72
N ARG A 125 9.82 8.83 -2.86
CA ARG A 125 9.26 10.13 -3.26
C ARG A 125 9.42 11.18 -2.16
N ALA A 126 8.34 11.90 -1.81
CA ALA A 126 8.35 12.94 -0.79
C ALA A 126 8.74 12.41 0.60
N TYR A 127 8.57 11.10 0.85
CA TYR A 127 8.88 10.46 2.12
C TYR A 127 10.28 9.85 2.18
N TRP A 128 11.06 9.91 1.09
CA TRP A 128 12.40 9.33 1.04
C TRP A 128 13.32 9.78 2.21
N PRO A 129 13.36 11.07 2.62
CA PRO A 129 14.19 11.47 3.75
C PRO A 129 13.87 10.72 5.06
N ALA A 130 12.59 10.45 5.32
CA ALA A 130 12.17 9.71 6.51
C ALA A 130 12.44 8.20 6.39
N ILE A 131 12.19 7.63 5.21
CA ILE A 131 12.45 6.21 4.91
C ILE A 131 13.95 5.91 5.01
N LYS A 132 14.79 6.79 4.45
CA LYS A 132 16.25 6.67 4.50
C LYS A 132 16.79 6.76 5.93
N ALA A 133 16.20 7.61 6.77
CA ALA A 133 16.57 7.68 8.19
C ALA A 133 16.27 6.37 8.95
N GLY A 134 15.34 5.55 8.45
CA GLY A 134 15.07 4.19 8.93
C GLY A 134 15.96 3.11 8.34
N ASN A 135 17.07 3.46 7.67
CA ASN A 135 18.03 2.54 7.05
C ASN A 135 17.43 1.58 6.01
N ALA A 136 16.40 2.02 5.27
CA ALA A 136 15.81 1.19 4.23
C ALA A 136 16.85 0.82 3.14
N THR A 137 17.02 -0.48 2.90
CA THR A 137 17.95 -1.07 1.94
C THR A 137 17.25 -1.79 0.78
N GLU A 138 15.95 -2.06 0.92
CA GLU A 138 15.16 -2.73 -0.09
C GLU A 138 13.72 -2.21 -0.07
N ALA A 139 13.06 -2.22 -1.22
CA ALA A 139 11.64 -1.91 -1.35
C ALA A 139 10.91 -3.00 -2.16
N TRP A 140 9.73 -3.37 -1.70
CA TRP A 140 8.79 -4.23 -2.42
C TRP A 140 7.58 -3.42 -2.87
N VAL A 141 7.18 -3.62 -4.12
CA VAL A 141 6.03 -2.96 -4.73
C VAL A 141 4.89 -3.95 -4.85
N TYR A 142 3.72 -3.55 -4.38
CA TYR A 142 2.48 -4.32 -4.42
C TYR A 142 1.41 -3.59 -5.24
N PRO A 143 0.35 -4.30 -5.67
CA PRO A 143 -0.80 -3.67 -6.32
C PRO A 143 -1.38 -2.50 -5.51
N LEU A 144 -2.19 -1.67 -6.16
CA LEU A 144 -2.82 -0.49 -5.54
C LEU A 144 -1.80 0.52 -5.00
N GLY A 145 -0.61 0.58 -5.59
CA GLY A 145 0.39 1.61 -5.28
C GLY A 145 1.11 1.42 -3.95
N TRP A 146 0.95 0.27 -3.30
CA TRP A 146 1.59 -0.03 -2.03
C TRP A 146 3.10 -0.30 -2.20
N ARG A 147 3.89 0.27 -1.30
CA ARG A 147 5.35 0.11 -1.25
C ARG A 147 5.75 -0.19 0.19
N LEU A 148 6.49 -1.27 0.39
CA LEU A 148 7.03 -1.67 1.67
C LEU A 148 8.54 -1.51 1.63
N PHE A 149 9.12 -0.80 2.60
CA PHE A 149 10.55 -0.59 2.71
C PHE A 149 11.11 -1.44 3.83
N PHE A 150 12.29 -2.01 3.61
CA PHE A 150 12.90 -2.98 4.52
C PHE A 150 14.29 -2.54 4.95
N ASP A 151 14.60 -2.80 6.22
CA ASP A 151 15.96 -2.92 6.72
C ASP A 151 16.22 -4.40 7.02
N GLY A 152 17.08 -5.02 6.23
CA GLY A 152 17.36 -6.46 6.31
C GLY A 152 16.08 -7.29 6.15
N VAL A 153 15.62 -7.89 7.26
CA VAL A 153 14.45 -8.79 7.26
C VAL A 153 13.15 -8.12 7.73
N ARG A 154 13.19 -6.84 8.14
CA ARG A 154 12.07 -6.17 8.80
C ARG A 154 11.52 -5.03 7.96
N VAL A 155 10.20 -4.87 7.96
CA VAL A 155 9.53 -3.68 7.40
C VAL A 155 9.85 -2.49 8.29
N VAL A 156 10.41 -1.42 7.71
CA VAL A 156 10.74 -0.18 8.42
C VAL A 156 9.83 0.98 8.03
N ASP A 157 9.25 0.95 6.82
CA ASP A 157 8.34 2.01 6.36
C ASP A 157 7.34 1.46 5.34
N ILE A 158 6.19 2.12 5.24
CA ILE A 158 5.10 1.75 4.33
C ILE A 158 4.53 3.02 3.72
N THR A 159 4.47 3.05 2.39
CA THR A 159 3.83 4.13 1.64
C THR A 159 2.82 3.58 0.65
N GLN A 160 1.86 4.43 0.29
CA GLN A 160 0.96 4.18 -0.82
C GLN A 160 0.93 5.40 -1.73
N TYR A 161 1.01 5.14 -3.03
CA TYR A 161 0.90 6.16 -4.05
C TYR A 161 -0.09 5.72 -5.12
N LEU A 162 -1.24 6.37 -5.16
CA LEU A 162 -2.27 6.14 -6.17
C LEU A 162 -2.14 7.19 -7.28
N GLU A 163 -1.83 6.73 -8.49
CA GLU A 163 -1.95 7.58 -9.68
C GLU A 163 -3.43 7.78 -9.98
N THR A 164 -3.90 9.02 -9.85
CA THR A 164 -5.18 9.44 -10.41
C THR A 164 -5.02 9.54 -11.93
N ARG A 165 -5.75 8.70 -12.67
CA ARG A 165 -5.96 8.87 -14.11
C ARG A 165 -7.05 9.89 -14.38
#